data_AF-A0AAV5YTL9-F1
#
_entry.id   AF-A0AAV5YTL9-F1
#
_cell.length_a   1.000
_cell.length_b   1.000
_cell.length_c   1.000
_cell.angle_alpha   90.00
_cell.angle_beta   90.00
_cell.angle_gamma   90.00
#
_symmetry.space_group_name_H-M   'P 1'
#
loop_
_entity.id
_entity.type
_entity.pdbx_description
1 polymer ?
#
loop_
_entity_poly.entity_id
_entity_poly.type
_entity_poly.pdbx_seq_one_letter_code
_entity_poly.pdbx_strand_id
1 'polypeptide(L)'
;MRARVVALALLLMSAAVTSATDQAWLLGRWEMTRDPDGGPKDWLEFTTDGRVTSTKPDGQRLAGRYLASESEVQMNFKVGTLSVIVTLAADADKQHLYAKSARTGNTAVYEKRP
;
A
#
# COMPACT_ATOMS: atom_id res chain seq x y z
N MET A 1 -13.01 -18.00 -60.32
CA MET A 1 -13.00 -18.14 -58.84
C MET A 1 -11.84 -17.34 -58.28
N ARG A 2 -12.08 -16.26 -57.53
CA ARG A 2 -11.02 -15.47 -56.87
C ARG A 2 -11.43 -15.32 -55.41
N ALA A 3 -10.81 -16.13 -54.56
CA ALA A 3 -10.93 -16.03 -53.12
C ALA A 3 -10.29 -14.71 -52.65
N ARG A 4 -10.98 -13.96 -51.79
CA ARG A 4 -10.39 -12.82 -51.08
C ARG A 4 -10.76 -12.87 -49.60
N VAL A 5 -9.76 -13.31 -48.85
CA VAL A 5 -9.25 -12.80 -47.56
C VAL A 5 -10.31 -12.47 -46.51
N VAL A 6 -10.41 -13.36 -45.52
CA VAL A 6 -11.06 -13.12 -44.23
C VAL A 6 -10.17 -12.16 -43.43
N ALA A 7 -10.69 -10.97 -43.13
CA ALA A 7 -10.02 -10.01 -42.25
C ALA A 7 -10.25 -10.43 -40.78
N LEU A 8 -9.18 -10.86 -40.11
CA LEU A 8 -9.19 -11.21 -38.69
C LEU A 8 -9.02 -9.93 -37.87
N ALA A 9 -10.10 -9.43 -37.29
CA ALA A 9 -10.08 -8.30 -36.37
C ALA A 9 -9.49 -8.75 -35.02
N LEU A 10 -8.22 -8.39 -34.77
CA LEU A 10 -7.58 -8.51 -33.47
C LEU A 10 -8.18 -7.48 -32.51
N LEU A 11 -9.16 -7.90 -31.71
CA LEU A 11 -9.57 -7.21 -30.49
C LEU A 11 -8.43 -7.29 -29.47
N LEU A 12 -7.55 -6.29 -29.50
CA LEU A 12 -6.62 -6.01 -28.41
C LEU A 12 -7.45 -5.58 -27.20
N MET A 13 -7.77 -6.53 -26.32
CA MET A 13 -8.25 -6.23 -24.98
C MET A 13 -7.10 -5.59 -24.21
N SER A 14 -7.09 -4.26 -24.18
CA SER A 14 -6.26 -3.49 -23.26
C SER A 14 -6.68 -3.84 -21.84
N ALA A 15 -5.99 -4.80 -21.22
CA ALA A 15 -6.04 -4.98 -19.79
C ALA A 15 -5.50 -3.70 -19.17
N ALA A 16 -6.39 -2.89 -18.60
CA ALA A 16 -6.01 -1.74 -17.79
C ALA A 16 -5.22 -2.29 -16.59
N VAL A 17 -3.90 -2.25 -16.71
CA VAL A 17 -3.00 -2.40 -15.58
C VAL A 17 -3.24 -1.13 -14.75
N THR A 18 -4.12 -1.21 -13.75
CA THR A 18 -4.26 -0.19 -12.70
C THR A 18 -2.91 -0.12 -12.00
N SER A 19 -2.06 0.75 -12.54
CA SER A 19 -0.69 0.95 -12.09
C SER A 19 -0.73 1.80 -10.83
N ALA A 20 0.19 1.55 -9.89
CA ALA A 20 0.37 2.29 -8.64
C ALA A 20 0.53 3.83 -8.82
N THR A 21 0.60 4.31 -10.07
CA THR A 21 0.54 5.71 -10.49
C THR A 21 -0.67 6.47 -9.94
N ASP A 22 -1.83 5.84 -9.75
CA ASP A 22 -3.06 6.56 -9.33
C ASP A 22 -3.04 7.01 -7.86
N GLN A 23 -2.10 6.50 -7.05
CA GLN A 23 -2.06 6.76 -5.59
C GLN A 23 -0.81 7.57 -5.19
N ALA A 24 -0.47 8.60 -6.00
CA ALA A 24 0.70 9.46 -5.77
C ALA A 24 0.73 10.12 -4.38
N TRP A 25 -0.44 10.35 -3.77
CA TRP A 25 -0.56 10.89 -2.41
C TRP A 25 0.05 9.97 -1.34
N LEU A 26 0.13 8.66 -1.59
CA LEU A 26 0.66 7.68 -0.64
C LEU A 26 2.19 7.62 -0.66
N LEU A 27 2.80 7.95 -1.79
CA LEU A 27 4.24 7.80 -2.01
C LEU A 27 5.06 8.64 -1.02
N GLY A 28 6.18 8.08 -0.57
CA GLY A 28 7.09 8.70 0.39
C GLY A 28 6.95 8.11 1.79
N ARG A 29 7.46 8.87 2.77
CA ARG A 29 7.59 8.42 4.16
C ARG A 29 6.40 8.87 5.00
N TRP A 30 5.91 7.96 5.82
CA TRP A 30 4.89 8.15 6.82
C TRP A 30 5.46 7.79 8.19
N GLU A 31 5.13 8.56 9.21
CA GLU A 31 5.59 8.35 10.57
C GLU A 31 4.41 8.04 11.47
N MET A 32 4.53 7.02 12.32
CA MET A 32 3.56 6.80 13.38
C MET A 32 3.68 7.92 14.44
N THR A 33 2.65 8.74 14.56
CA THR A 33 2.61 9.88 15.50
C THR A 33 1.86 9.54 16.78
N ARG A 34 0.98 8.54 16.74
CA ARG A 34 0.20 8.09 17.90
C ARG A 34 -0.06 6.59 17.85
N ASP A 35 0.23 5.90 18.94
CA ASP A 35 -0.25 4.53 19.20
C ASP A 35 -0.65 4.41 20.69
N PRO A 36 -1.95 4.32 21.01
CA PRO A 36 -2.42 4.20 22.38
C PRO A 36 -2.14 2.81 22.99
N ASP A 37 -1.77 1.80 22.20
CA ASP A 37 -1.31 0.51 22.72
C ASP A 37 0.16 0.54 23.16
N GLY A 38 0.85 1.68 22.97
CA GLY A 38 2.25 1.84 23.34
C GLY A 38 3.22 1.06 22.45
N GLY A 39 2.81 0.72 21.23
CA GLY A 39 3.69 0.09 20.26
C GLY A 39 4.91 0.98 19.95
N PRO A 40 6.05 0.37 19.61
CA PRO A 40 7.24 1.12 19.26
C PRO A 40 6.95 1.93 17.99
N LYS A 41 7.31 3.22 18.02
CA LYS A 41 7.25 4.11 16.86
C LYS A 41 7.86 3.43 15.63
N ASP A 42 7.27 3.60 14.45
CA ASP A 42 7.86 3.15 13.21
C ASP A 42 7.60 4.15 12.07
N TRP A 43 8.24 3.89 10.94
CA TRP A 43 8.07 4.65 9.72
C TRP A 43 7.76 3.72 8.57
N LEU A 44 6.77 4.08 7.76
CA LEU A 44 6.43 3.39 6.52
C LEU A 44 6.95 4.20 5.34
N GLU A 45 7.52 3.55 4.34
CA GLU A 45 7.95 4.19 3.10
C GLU A 45 7.34 3.47 1.91
N PHE A 46 6.49 4.16 1.16
CA PHE A 46 5.80 3.63 -0.02
C PHE A 46 6.47 4.14 -1.30
N THR A 47 6.64 3.23 -2.26
CA THR A 47 7.37 3.49 -3.51
C THR A 47 6.53 3.13 -4.73
N THR A 48 6.84 3.74 -5.88
CA THR A 48 6.05 3.63 -7.11
C THR A 48 5.94 2.21 -7.68
N ASP A 49 6.81 1.29 -7.26
CA ASP A 49 6.81 -0.10 -7.72
C ASP A 49 5.98 -1.05 -6.84
N GLY A 50 5.14 -0.49 -5.95
CA GLY A 50 4.26 -1.24 -5.06
C GLY A 50 5.00 -1.87 -3.88
N ARG A 51 6.19 -1.39 -3.52
CA ARG A 51 6.90 -1.80 -2.30
C ARG A 51 6.63 -0.85 -1.15
N VAL A 52 6.54 -1.44 0.04
CA VAL A 52 6.51 -0.71 1.32
C VAL A 52 7.66 -1.21 2.20
N THR A 53 8.28 -0.30 2.95
CA THR A 53 9.24 -0.67 4.00
C THR A 53 8.79 -0.09 5.33
N SER A 54 8.63 -0.94 6.35
CA SER A 54 8.54 -0.48 7.74
C SER A 54 9.95 -0.40 8.33
N THR A 55 10.26 0.69 9.01
CA THR A 55 11.53 0.91 9.73
C THR A 55 11.22 1.17 11.19
N LYS A 56 11.84 0.42 12.09
CA LYS A 56 11.71 0.57 13.54
C LYS A 56 12.70 1.61 14.09
N PRO A 57 12.60 2.02 15.38
CA PRO A 57 13.49 3.01 15.99
C PRO A 57 14.95 2.57 16.05
N ASP A 58 15.18 1.25 16.11
CA ASP A 58 16.51 0.63 16.08
C ASP A 58 17.11 0.53 14.67
N GLY A 59 16.39 1.01 13.65
CA GLY A 59 16.80 0.93 12.24
C GLY A 59 16.51 -0.41 11.58
N GLN A 60 15.93 -1.39 12.28
CA GLN A 60 15.50 -2.64 11.67
C GLN A 60 14.45 -2.36 10.59
N ARG A 61 14.64 -2.93 9.40
CA ARG A 61 13.74 -2.76 8.25
C ARG A 61 12.99 -4.04 7.95
N LEU A 62 11.71 -3.90 7.66
CA LEU A 62 10.84 -4.98 7.18
C LEU A 62 10.27 -4.59 5.82
N ALA A 63 10.69 -5.30 4.78
CA ALA A 63 10.21 -5.08 3.43
C ALA A 63 8.89 -5.82 3.18
N GLY A 64 8.01 -5.16 2.42
CA GLY A 64 6.70 -5.67 2.06
C GLY A 64 6.24 -5.18 0.69
N ARG A 65 5.02 -5.59 0.34
CA ARG A 65 4.27 -5.10 -0.82
C ARG A 65 3.02 -4.41 -0.34
N TYR A 66 2.50 -3.47 -1.13
CA TYR A 66 1.21 -2.85 -0.83
C TYR A 66 0.29 -2.82 -2.05
N LEU A 67 -1.00 -2.76 -1.77
CA LEU A 67 -2.07 -2.39 -2.69
C LEU A 67 -2.83 -1.24 -2.05
N ALA A 68 -3.19 -0.23 -2.84
CA ALA A 68 -3.88 0.96 -2.35
C ALA A 68 -5.10 1.28 -3.20
N SER A 69 -6.13 1.79 -2.53
CA SER A 69 -7.31 2.43 -3.11
C SER A 69 -7.42 3.86 -2.58
N GLU A 70 -8.49 4.56 -2.94
CA GLU A 70 -8.74 5.94 -2.47
C GLU A 70 -8.86 6.07 -0.94
N SER A 71 -9.29 5.02 -0.25
CA SER A 71 -9.59 5.05 1.19
C SER A 71 -8.84 4.02 2.02
N GLU A 72 -8.11 3.09 1.39
CA GLU A 72 -7.49 1.97 2.08
C GLU A 72 -6.12 1.62 1.48
N VAL A 73 -5.19 1.24 2.35
CA VAL A 73 -3.89 0.68 1.98
C VAL A 73 -3.74 -0.67 2.66
N GLN A 74 -3.63 -1.73 1.88
CA GLN A 74 -3.32 -3.06 2.38
C GLN A 74 -1.83 -3.34 2.16
N MET A 75 -1.12 -3.63 3.24
CA MET A 75 0.29 -3.98 3.25
C MET A 75 0.45 -5.46 3.58
N ASN A 76 1.40 -6.12 2.92
CA ASN A 76 1.76 -7.50 3.19
C ASN A 76 3.27 -7.59 3.43
N PHE A 77 3.64 -7.96 4.66
CA PHE A 77 5.02 -8.20 5.06
C PHE A 77 5.29 -9.68 5.23
N LYS A 78 6.47 -10.14 4.79
CA LYS A 78 6.94 -11.50 5.05
C LYS A 78 7.87 -11.53 6.25
N VAL A 79 7.52 -12.32 7.26
CA VAL A 79 8.35 -12.55 8.46
C VAL A 79 8.63 -14.06 8.55
N GLY A 80 9.81 -14.47 8.10
CA GLY A 80 10.13 -15.89 7.92
C GLY A 80 9.19 -16.54 6.90
N THR A 81 8.45 -17.57 7.32
CA THR A 81 7.44 -18.25 6.50
C THR A 81 6.04 -17.64 6.61
N LEU A 82 5.84 -16.69 7.52
CA LEU A 82 4.54 -16.07 7.78
C LEU A 82 4.34 -14.82 6.92
N SER A 83 3.10 -14.61 6.47
CA SER A 83 2.66 -13.35 5.87
C SER A 83 1.81 -12.60 6.87
N VAL A 84 2.15 -11.34 7.12
CA VAL A 84 1.41 -10.44 8.00
C VAL A 84 0.74 -9.39 7.13
N ILE A 85 -0.59 -9.39 7.13
CA ILE A 85 -1.41 -8.40 6.42
C ILE A 85 -1.81 -7.30 7.39
N VAL A 86 -1.56 -6.06 7.01
CA VAL A 86 -1.95 -4.86 7.76
C VAL A 86 -2.78 -3.97 6.85
N THR A 87 -3.96 -3.59 7.30
CA THR A 87 -4.83 -2.65 6.58
C THR A 87 -4.81 -1.30 7.28
N LEU A 88 -4.57 -0.24 6.51
CA LEU A 88 -4.65 1.15 6.94
C LEU A 88 -5.82 1.82 6.23
N ALA A 89 -6.65 2.55 6.97
CA ALA A 89 -7.63 3.46 6.35
C ALA A 89 -6.98 4.83 6.12
N ALA A 90 -7.28 5.48 5.00
CA ALA A 90 -6.91 6.87 4.74
C ALA A 90 -8.09 7.80 5.11
N ASP A 91 -7.80 9.00 5.59
CA ASP A 91 -8.81 10.05 5.66
C ASP A 91 -9.08 10.71 4.31
N ALA A 92 -10.12 11.55 4.28
CA ALA A 92 -10.61 12.20 3.07
C ALA A 92 -9.59 13.15 2.43
N ASP A 93 -8.76 13.83 3.24
CA ASP A 93 -7.70 14.73 2.79
C ASP A 93 -6.34 14.04 2.62
N LYS A 94 -6.28 12.72 2.87
CA LYS A 94 -5.12 11.86 2.65
C LYS A 94 -3.88 12.35 3.41
N GLN A 95 -4.09 12.93 4.58
CA GLN A 95 -3.04 13.40 5.48
C GLN A 95 -2.71 12.38 6.57
N HIS A 96 -3.66 11.49 6.88
CA HIS A 96 -3.48 10.48 7.92
C HIS A 96 -3.81 9.06 7.42
N LEU A 97 -3.03 8.10 7.91
CA LEU A 97 -3.34 6.68 7.80
C LEU A 97 -3.63 6.09 9.19
N TYR A 98 -4.66 5.26 9.28
CA TYR A 98 -5.17 4.71 10.52
C TYR A 98 -5.02 3.20 10.53
N ALA A 99 -4.21 2.67 11.45
CA ALA A 99 -4.08 1.23 11.68
C ALA A 99 -4.95 0.82 12.87
N LYS A 100 -6.03 0.05 12.63
CA LYS A 100 -6.88 -0.45 13.72
C LYS A 100 -6.38 -1.80 14.22
N SER A 101 -6.06 -1.88 15.51
CA SER A 101 -5.70 -3.11 16.19
C SER A 101 -6.90 -4.03 16.30
N ALA A 102 -6.80 -5.25 15.76
CA ALA A 102 -7.83 -6.28 15.91
C ALA A 102 -7.98 -6.77 17.35
N ARG A 103 -6.93 -6.62 18.18
CA ARG A 103 -6.90 -7.12 19.56
C ARG A 103 -7.57 -6.17 20.55
N THR A 104 -7.28 -4.88 20.44
CA THR A 104 -7.69 -3.85 21.41
C THR A 104 -8.75 -2.92 20.85
N GLY A 105 -8.94 -2.89 19.53
CA GLY A 105 -9.80 -1.94 18.83
C GLY A 105 -9.22 -0.53 18.73
N ASN A 106 -8.06 -0.29 19.36
CA ASN A 106 -7.34 0.97 19.33
C ASN A 106 -6.77 1.27 17.94
N THR A 107 -6.59 2.56 17.66
CA THR A 107 -6.13 3.03 16.36
C THR A 107 -4.80 3.77 16.50
N ALA A 108 -3.78 3.27 15.81
CA ALA A 108 -2.56 4.00 15.57
C ALA A 108 -2.72 4.95 14.38
N VAL A 109 -2.04 6.10 14.43
CA VAL A 109 -2.12 7.16 13.42
C VAL A 109 -0.74 7.38 12.83
N TYR A 110 -0.70 7.48 11.50
CA TYR A 110 0.49 7.80 10.74
C TYR A 110 0.26 9.10 9.97
N GLU A 111 1.25 9.97 9.96
CA GLU A 111 1.25 11.23 9.22
C GLU A 111 2.37 11.25 8.20
N LYS A 112 2.11 11.89 7.06
CA LYS A 112 3.10 12.03 6.01
C LYS A 112 4.24 12.94 6.48
N ARG A 113 5.49 12.52 6.25
CA ARG A 113 6.67 13.35 6.49
C ARG A 113 7.08 14.06 5.19
N PRO A 114 7.46 15.34 5.27
CA PRO A 114 8.00 16.07 4.12
C PRO A 114 9.34 15.49 3.63
#